data_AF-A0A418VT93-F1
#
_entry.id   AF-A0A418VT93-F1
#
_cell.length_a   1.000
_cell.length_b   1.000
_cell.length_c   1.000
_cell.angle_alpha   90.00
_cell.angle_beta   90.00
_cell.angle_gamma   90.00
#
_symmetry.space_group_name_H-M   'P 1'
#
loop_
_entity.id
_entity.type
_entity.pdbx_description
1 polymer ?
#
loop_
_entity_poly.entity_id
_entity_poly.type
_entity_poly.pdbx_seq_one_letter_code
_entity_poly.pdbx_strand_id
1 'polypeptide(L)'
;MNCGLRGLCPRCGQGRLFDGYLTLAPRCAACGLDFSFADPADGPAFFVMSIVSFPVVGFAGWLEVAMEPPLWVHLLTSLPLLLIGCLGLLRPLKGWIVCAQYIHKAAEAELIVPPTVAIAVEACAAPAASVK
;
A
#
# COMPACT_ATOMS: atom_id res chain seq x y z
N MET A 1 -13.96 -12.62 0.06
CA MET A 1 -12.89 -11.61 -0.10
C MET A 1 -13.28 -10.35 -0.89
N ASN A 2 -14.52 -10.20 -1.36
CA ASN A 2 -14.93 -9.03 -2.17
C ASN A 2 -14.89 -7.68 -1.44
N CYS A 3 -14.89 -7.68 -0.09
CA CYS A 3 -14.82 -6.46 0.71
C CYS A 3 -13.46 -5.74 0.55
N GLY A 4 -12.36 -6.49 0.41
CA GLY A 4 -11.01 -5.93 0.32
C GLY A 4 -10.75 -5.20 -1.00
N LEU A 5 -11.11 -5.81 -2.15
CA LEU A 5 -10.95 -5.18 -3.46
C LEU A 5 -11.82 -3.92 -3.63
N ARG A 6 -12.97 -3.87 -2.93
CA ARG A 6 -13.90 -2.73 -2.98
C ARG A 6 -13.61 -1.65 -1.93
N GLY A 7 -12.63 -1.84 -1.05
CA GLY A 7 -12.32 -0.89 0.02
C GLY A 7 -13.43 -0.76 1.07
N LEU A 8 -14.08 -1.88 1.39
CA LEU A 8 -15.13 -1.99 2.40
C LEU A 8 -14.57 -2.60 3.67
N CYS A 9 -15.16 -2.27 4.81
CA CYS A 9 -14.76 -2.77 6.12
C CYS A 9 -14.85 -4.31 6.18
N PRO A 10 -13.80 -5.01 6.67
CA PRO A 10 -13.76 -6.47 6.74
C PRO A 10 -14.80 -7.08 7.70
N ARG A 11 -15.26 -6.32 8.70
CA ARG A 11 -16.23 -6.79 9.71
C ARG A 11 -17.69 -6.60 9.28
N CYS A 12 -18.05 -5.44 8.74
CA CYS A 12 -19.44 -5.12 8.41
C CYS A 12 -19.76 -5.10 6.91
N GLY A 13 -18.76 -5.05 6.03
CA GLY A 13 -18.96 -5.07 4.58
C GLY A 13 -19.64 -3.83 3.99
N GLN A 14 -19.99 -2.82 4.79
CA GLN A 14 -20.71 -1.61 4.35
C GLN A 14 -19.94 -0.31 4.58
N GLY A 15 -19.15 -0.20 5.66
CA GLY A 15 -18.36 0.99 5.95
C GLY A 15 -17.17 1.13 4.99
N ARG A 16 -16.83 2.36 4.63
CA ARG A 16 -15.63 2.65 3.81
C ARG A 16 -14.38 2.40 4.65
N LEU A 17 -13.39 1.73 4.06
CA LEU A 17 -12.09 1.47 4.68
C LEU A 17 -11.12 2.65 4.50
N PHE A 18 -11.28 3.40 3.41
CA PHE A 18 -10.41 4.51 3.03
C PHE A 18 -11.12 5.84 3.20
N ASP A 19 -10.41 6.81 3.78
CA ASP A 19 -10.81 8.21 3.88
C ASP A 19 -10.02 9.04 2.86
N GLY A 20 -10.32 8.87 1.57
CA GLY A 20 -9.62 9.51 0.45
C GLY A 20 -9.17 8.54 -0.64
N TYR A 21 -7.95 8.75 -1.15
CA TYR A 21 -7.39 7.90 -2.21
C TYR A 21 -6.62 6.69 -1.66
N LEU A 22 -5.66 6.93 -0.75
CA LEU A 22 -4.77 5.91 -0.17
C LEU A 22 -4.76 5.94 1.36
N THR A 23 -5.41 6.92 1.97
CA THR A 23 -5.48 7.18 3.41
C THR A 23 -6.47 6.22 4.07
N LEU A 24 -6.01 5.51 5.10
CA LEU A 24 -6.87 4.63 5.90
C LEU A 24 -7.71 5.48 6.85
N ALA A 25 -9.00 5.21 6.94
CA ALA A 25 -9.82 5.81 7.99
C ALA A 25 -9.35 5.27 9.36
N PRO A 26 -9.36 6.05 10.45
CA PRO A 26 -9.01 5.53 11.76
C PRO A 26 -10.07 4.56 12.30
N ARG A 27 -11.34 4.74 11.92
CA ARG A 27 -12.48 3.98 12.45
C ARG A 27 -13.50 3.69 11.36
N CYS A 28 -14.17 2.54 11.46
CA CYS A 28 -15.32 2.27 10.62
C CYS A 28 -16.56 3.05 11.09
N ALA A 29 -17.17 3.83 10.19
CA ALA A 29 -18.39 4.59 10.49
C ALA A 29 -19.63 3.73 10.79
N ALA A 30 -19.67 2.46 10.34
CA ALA A 30 -20.84 1.59 10.51
C ALA A 30 -20.74 0.66 11.74
N CYS A 31 -19.56 0.08 12.00
CA CYS A 31 -19.38 -0.90 13.08
C CYS A 31 -18.40 -0.47 14.17
N GLY A 32 -17.77 0.70 14.04
CA GLY A 32 -16.82 1.23 15.02
C GLY A 32 -15.51 0.44 15.14
N LEU A 33 -15.19 -0.43 14.18
CA LEU A 33 -13.90 -1.13 14.17
C LEU A 33 -12.76 -0.12 14.02
N ASP A 34 -11.82 -0.15 14.95
CA ASP A 34 -10.58 0.63 14.88
C ASP A 34 -9.64 0.00 13.85
N PHE A 35 -9.12 0.80 12.92
CA PHE A 35 -8.22 0.33 11.86
C PHE A 35 -6.73 0.54 12.20
N SER A 36 -6.41 1.02 13.40
CA SER A 36 -5.03 1.22 13.86
C SER A 36 -4.19 -0.07 13.93
N PHE A 37 -4.81 -1.25 13.87
CA PHE A 37 -4.09 -2.54 13.79
C PHE A 37 -3.43 -2.76 12.43
N ALA A 38 -3.88 -2.05 11.39
CA ALA A 38 -3.43 -2.24 10.03
C ALA A 38 -2.31 -1.26 9.73
N ASP A 39 -1.07 -1.75 9.78
CA ASP A 39 0.09 -0.98 9.36
C ASP A 39 -0.03 -0.66 7.86
N PRO A 40 0.24 0.57 7.40
CA PRO A 40 0.43 0.89 5.99
C PRO A 40 1.57 0.06 5.38
N ALA A 41 1.26 -1.17 5.00
CA ALA A 41 2.20 -2.09 4.39
C ALA A 41 2.86 -1.46 3.15
N ASP A 42 4.19 -1.57 3.06
CA ASP A 42 4.99 -1.26 1.84
C ASP A 42 4.94 -2.38 0.80
N GLY A 43 4.54 -3.60 1.22
CA GLY A 43 4.35 -4.76 0.34
C GLY A 43 3.48 -4.52 -0.90
N PRO A 44 2.31 -3.85 -0.83
CA PRO A 44 1.47 -3.60 -2.00
C PRO A 44 2.19 -2.81 -3.09
N ALA A 45 3.05 -1.84 -2.76
CA ALA A 45 3.74 -1.04 -3.77
C ALA A 45 4.68 -1.90 -4.63
N PHE A 46 5.44 -2.80 -3.99
CA PHE A 46 6.35 -3.72 -4.69
C PHE A 46 5.61 -4.67 -5.63
N PHE A 47 4.50 -5.26 -5.17
CA PHE A 47 3.70 -6.17 -6.00
C PHE A 47 3.06 -5.45 -7.18
N VAL A 48 2.55 -4.22 -6.97
CA VAL A 48 1.96 -3.43 -8.06
C VAL A 48 3.03 -3.07 -9.10
N MET A 49 4.19 -2.55 -8.67
CA MET A 49 5.25 -2.16 -9.59
C MET A 49 5.77 -3.33 -10.42
N SER A 50 5.93 -4.50 -9.79
CA SER A 50 6.37 -5.70 -10.52
C SER A 50 5.35 -6.12 -11.58
N ILE A 51 4.08 -6.27 -11.21
CA ILE A 51 3.02 -6.75 -12.12
C ILE A 51 2.77 -5.77 -13.26
N VAL A 52 2.81 -4.46 -13.00
CA VAL A 52 2.55 -3.43 -14.01
C VAL A 52 3.78 -3.19 -14.91
N SER A 53 5.00 -3.29 -14.37
CA SER A 53 6.23 -3.02 -15.14
C SER A 53 6.45 -4.04 -16.26
N PHE A 54 6.28 -5.35 -16.01
CA PHE A 54 6.47 -6.39 -17.03
C PHE A 54 5.69 -6.15 -18.33
N PRO A 55 4.35 -5.98 -18.32
CA PRO A 55 3.59 -5.73 -19.53
C PRO A 55 3.86 -4.36 -20.14
N VAL A 56 4.13 -3.33 -19.33
CA VAL A 56 4.44 -1.97 -19.84
C VAL A 56 5.77 -1.97 -20.59
N VAL A 57 6.82 -2.57 -20.02
CA VAL A 57 8.13 -2.68 -20.67
C VAL A 57 8.06 -3.59 -21.90
N GLY A 58 7.34 -4.70 -21.82
CA GLY A 58 7.11 -5.58 -22.98
C GLY A 58 6.39 -4.88 -24.12
N PHE A 59 5.34 -4.10 -23.81
CA PHE A 59 4.61 -3.29 -24.79
C PHE A 59 5.49 -2.19 -25.39
N ALA A 60 6.24 -1.46 -24.55
CA ALA A 60 7.14 -0.41 -25.01
C ALA A 60 8.25 -0.97 -25.91
N GLY A 61 8.85 -2.10 -25.55
CA GLY A 61 9.86 -2.78 -26.37
C GLY A 61 9.30 -3.29 -27.70
N TRP A 62 8.08 -3.83 -27.70
CA TRP A 62 7.40 -4.23 -28.94
C TRP A 62 7.14 -3.03 -29.86
N LEU A 63 6.71 -1.89 -29.30
CA LEU A 63 6.44 -0.67 -30.03
C LEU A 63 7.70 -0.11 -30.70
N GLU A 64 8.84 -0.18 -30.00
CA GLU A 64 10.15 0.23 -30.52
C GLU A 64 10.55 -0.62 -31.74
N VAL A 65 10.45 -1.95 -31.62
CA VAL A 65 10.85 -2.89 -32.69
C VAL A 65 9.91 -2.82 -33.90
N ALA A 66 8.62 -2.56 -33.69
CA ALA A 66 7.62 -2.59 -34.76
C ALA A 66 7.56 -1.27 -35.55
N MET A 67 7.75 -0.12 -34.90
CA MET A 67 7.34 1.18 -35.44
C MET A 67 8.41 2.28 -35.35
N GLU A 68 9.61 2.02 -34.81
CA GLU A 68 10.68 3.00 -34.52
C GLU A 68 10.13 4.41 -34.15
N PRO A 69 9.29 4.50 -33.11
CA PRO A 69 8.59 5.74 -32.80
C PRO A 69 9.53 6.78 -32.20
N PRO A 70 9.27 8.08 -32.41
CA PRO A 70 9.98 9.12 -31.67
C PRO A 70 9.70 9.01 -30.17
N LEU A 71 10.69 9.37 -29.34
CA LEU A 71 10.66 9.27 -27.87
C LEU A 71 9.39 9.85 -27.20
N TRP A 72 8.78 10.85 -27.81
CA TRP A 72 7.52 11.43 -27.32
C TRP A 72 6.35 10.45 -27.32
N VAL A 73 6.28 9.55 -28.32
CA VAL A 73 5.24 8.52 -28.40
C VAL A 73 5.43 7.51 -27.28
N HIS A 74 6.67 7.12 -26.98
CA HIS A 74 6.97 6.26 -25.83
C HIS A 74 6.56 6.91 -24.52
N LEU A 75 6.87 8.20 -24.33
CA LEU A 75 6.48 8.93 -23.12
C LEU A 75 4.95 9.02 -22.98
N LEU A 76 4.24 9.37 -24.07
CA LEU A 76 2.78 9.50 -24.08
C LEU A 76 2.03 8.17 -24.00
N THR A 77 2.66 7.04 -24.31
CA THR A 77 2.02 5.73 -24.23
C THR A 77 2.39 4.99 -22.95
N SER A 78 3.68 4.83 -22.66
CA SER A 78 4.16 4.05 -21.51
C SER A 78 3.85 4.71 -20.17
N LEU A 79 3.98 6.04 -20.06
CA LEU A 79 3.81 6.77 -18.81
C LEU A 79 2.35 6.77 -18.30
N PRO A 80 1.32 7.06 -19.12
CA PRO A 80 -0.06 6.92 -18.65
C PRO A 80 -0.44 5.46 -18.41
N LEU A 81 0.07 4.50 -19.20
CA LEU A 81 -0.20 3.08 -18.97
C LEU A 81 0.34 2.63 -17.59
N LEU A 82 1.56 3.05 -17.26
CA LEU A 82 2.19 2.82 -15.97
C LEU A 82 1.40 3.50 -14.84
N LEU A 83 1.05 4.78 -14.99
CA LEU A 83 0.30 5.53 -13.98
C LEU A 83 -1.07 4.91 -13.70
N ILE A 84 -1.84 4.63 -14.74
CA ILE A 84 -3.18 4.05 -14.62
C ILE A 84 -3.09 2.64 -14.01
N GLY A 85 -2.13 1.83 -14.47
CA GLY A 85 -1.90 0.50 -13.91
C GLY A 85 -1.53 0.54 -12.43
N CYS A 86 -0.58 1.39 -12.05
CA CYS A 86 -0.12 1.50 -10.68
C CYS A 86 -1.20 2.07 -9.75
N LEU A 87 -1.80 3.21 -10.10
CA LEU A 87 -2.83 3.85 -9.30
C LEU A 87 -4.08 2.97 -9.18
N GLY A 88 -4.49 2.34 -10.28
CA GLY A 88 -5.65 1.45 -10.32
C GLY A 88 -5.48 0.20 -9.46
N LEU A 89 -4.26 -0.36 -9.41
CA LEU A 89 -3.99 -1.60 -8.67
C LEU A 89 -3.61 -1.37 -7.20
N LEU A 90 -3.01 -0.22 -6.87
CA LEU A 90 -2.66 0.15 -5.49
C LEU A 90 -3.87 0.14 -4.55
N ARG A 91 -5.00 0.70 -5.01
CA ARG A 91 -6.22 0.82 -4.20
C ARG A 91 -6.84 -0.53 -3.79
N PRO A 92 -7.12 -1.48 -4.72
CA PRO A 92 -7.66 -2.79 -4.33
C PRO A 92 -6.64 -3.63 -3.56
N LEU A 93 -5.35 -3.54 -3.89
CA LEU A 93 -4.32 -4.34 -3.23
C LEU A 93 -4.11 -3.92 -1.77
N LYS A 94 -4.10 -2.61 -1.50
CA LYS A 94 -4.07 -2.08 -0.13
C LYS A 94 -5.29 -2.55 0.66
N GLY A 95 -6.49 -2.48 0.07
CA GLY A 95 -7.72 -2.91 0.75
C GLY A 95 -7.75 -4.41 1.02
N TRP A 96 -7.17 -5.21 0.12
CA TRP A 96 -7.02 -6.64 0.29
C TRP A 96 -6.06 -6.98 1.44
N ILE A 97 -4.88 -6.37 1.50
CA ILE A 97 -3.89 -6.64 2.56
C ILE A 97 -4.45 -6.31 3.94
N VAL A 98 -5.14 -5.18 4.10
CA VAL A 98 -5.78 -4.81 5.38
C VAL A 98 -6.86 -5.83 5.78
N CYS A 99 -7.68 -6.29 4.84
CA CYS A 99 -8.63 -7.37 5.09
C CYS A 99 -7.95 -8.69 5.46
N ALA A 100 -6.83 -9.01 4.81
CA ALA A 100 -6.06 -10.21 5.08
C ALA A 100 -5.44 -10.17 6.47
N GLN A 101 -4.85 -9.04 6.88
CA GLN A 101 -4.33 -8.83 8.23
C GLN A 101 -5.41 -9.00 9.29
N TYR A 102 -6.62 -8.47 9.04
CA TYR A 102 -7.75 -8.65 9.95
C TYR A 102 -8.17 -10.12 10.10
N ILE A 103 -8.22 -10.89 9.01
CA ILE A 103 -8.62 -12.30 9.04
C ILE A 103 -7.55 -13.17 9.71
N HIS A 104 -6.26 -12.90 9.42
CA HIS A 104 -5.14 -13.69 9.95
C HIS A 104 -4.64 -13.20 11.31
N LYS A 105 -5.24 -12.13 11.86
CA LYS A 105 -4.84 -11.49 13.13
C LYS A 105 -3.34 -11.20 13.17
N ALA A 106 -2.79 -10.75 12.06
CA ALA A 106 -1.39 -10.39 11.98
C ALA A 106 -1.19 -9.09 12.78
N ALA A 107 -0.46 -9.18 13.89
CA ALA A 107 0.00 -8.05 14.69
C ALA A 107 1.53 -8.05 14.67
N GLU A 108 2.14 -6.88 14.84
CA GLU A 108 3.59 -6.78 15.00
C GLU A 108 4.05 -7.59 16.21
N ALA A 109 5.23 -8.19 16.10
CA ALA A 109 5.85 -8.88 17.21
C ALA A 109 6.34 -7.85 18.22
N GLU A 110 5.56 -7.65 19.28
CA GLU A 110 5.99 -6.85 20.42
C GLU A 110 7.08 -7.63 21.17
N LEU A 111 8.33 -7.21 20.99
CA LEU A 111 9.44 -7.75 21.75
C LEU A 111 9.24 -7.33 23.21
N ILE A 112 9.11 -8.30 24.11
CA ILE A 112 9.26 -8.06 25.54
C ILE A 112 10.70 -7.58 25.73
N VAL A 113 10.87 -6.27 25.81
CA VAL A 113 12.14 -5.66 26.15
C VAL A 113 12.31 -5.88 27.65
N PRO A 114 13.25 -6.72 28.11
CA PRO A 114 13.52 -6.81 29.54
C PRO A 114 13.94 -5.43 30.04
N PRO A 115 13.61 -5.05 31.29
CA PRO A 115 13.79 -3.69 31.80
C PRO A 115 15.24 -3.17 31.65
N THR A 116 16.22 -4.08 31.58
CA THR A 116 17.63 -3.76 31.33
C THR A 116 17.91 -3.23 29.91
N VAL A 117 17.17 -3.68 28.91
CA VAL A 117 17.32 -3.24 27.51
C VAL A 117 16.46 -2.00 27.24
N ALA A 118 15.34 -1.82 27.93
CA ALA A 118 14.51 -0.62 27.79
C ALA A 118 15.30 0.65 28.14
N ILE A 119 16.06 0.60 29.25
CA ILE A 119 16.95 1.69 29.67
C ILE A 119 18.05 1.97 28.62
N ALA A 120 18.54 0.94 27.93
CA ALA A 120 19.54 1.08 26.87
C ALA A 120 18.94 1.66 25.57
N VAL A 121 17.70 1.31 25.22
CA VAL A 121 17.00 1.87 24.05
C VAL A 121 16.65 3.34 24.29
N GLU A 122 16.20 3.72 25.49
CA GLU A 122 15.99 5.13 25.86
C GLU A 122 17.29 5.94 25.80
N ALA A 123 18.42 5.36 26.21
CA ALA A 123 19.73 5.99 26.09
C ALA A 123 20.20 6.18 24.62
N CYS A 124 19.77 5.30 23.71
CA CYS A 124 20.00 5.49 22.27
C CYS A 124 18.95 6.37 21.58
N ALA A 125 17.78 6.60 22.20
CA ALA A 125 16.62 7.25 21.58
C ALA A 125 16.45 8.75 21.90
N ALA A 126 17.31 9.37 22.72
CA ALA A 126 17.23 10.81 23.00
C ALA A 126 18.36 11.62 22.33
N PRO A 127 18.06 12.76 21.69
CA PRO A 127 17.07 12.94 20.63
C PRO A 127 17.72 13.48 19.35
N ALA A 128 17.27 13.02 18.17
CA ALA A 128 17.33 13.85 16.97
C ALA A 128 16.21 14.90 17.08
N ALA A 129 16.42 15.89 17.95
CA ALA A 129 15.60 17.08 18.04
C ALA A 129 15.65 17.82 16.69
N SER A 130 14.55 17.78 15.94
CA SER A 130 14.32 18.73 14.87
C SER A 130 13.87 20.05 15.48
N VAL A 131 14.83 20.97 15.53
CA VAL A 131 14.70 22.43 15.34
C VAL A 131 13.29 22.90 14.96
N LYS A 132 12.62 23.52 15.93
CA LYS A 132 12.14 24.91 15.87
C LYS A 132 12.01 25.45 17.29
#